data_AF-A0A9E8SI82-F1
#
_entry.id   AF-A0A9E8SI82-F1
#
_cell.length_a   1.000
_cell.length_b   1.000
_cell.length_c   1.000
_cell.angle_alpha   90.00
_cell.angle_beta   90.00
_cell.angle_gamma   90.00
#
_symmetry.space_group_name_H-M   'P 1'
#
loop_
_entity.id
_entity.type
_entity.pdbx_description
1 polymer ?
#
loop_
_entity_poly.entity_id
_entity_poly.type
_entity_poly.pdbx_seq_one_letter_code
_entity_poly.pdbx_strand_id
1 'polypeptide(L)'
;MNKWIKYGVYTLSITTLIIVGLVLYANQTIENKIENFLVHRLPDIVFQKNEGITLNTFEGTITIKKPIIEIKNKNNDNIHTYVSLETLIIEDVSYWDYLFKSQIRIEDIKLKSPNIVYFKDKYEKNSKPDSTKGFIKLYKPILIDELSIDNATFHIYDSKKDSVLLYVENATIEIDDIEINREIIKNRLPVSFDDFEAEADSIFVKTSHFENLSTSSFKLKNNKATINAIELKTKFSRSALSNIISKERDHFNLRIETLKCEGIDFGFNKRNLYVTSREVSINQPHFEIFRDKLIADDVSTKKMYSEAIRTIPFDLTIDSVLIHEAYIKYTEKVTVNNNGGSIDFSKLYANIANVSNTYKSPNKTTLDIAGIFMEGTPFKADWAFDVNNKSDSFVFAMDMDQLELSKINTFTEPNLKVKLEGQTKKIFYTIDGNNTRSTIDFKVNYDDLKISVLRKEGKKENWLLSAVANLFVSKTSKDDPRQF
;
A
#
# COMPACT_ATOMS: atom_id res chain seq x y z
N MET A 1 39.50 45.60 47.76
CA MET A 1 39.70 44.60 46.69
C MET A 1 41.19 44.51 46.36
N ASN A 2 41.82 43.35 46.61
CA ASN A 2 43.26 43.12 46.44
C ASN A 2 43.67 43.45 44.98
N LYS A 3 44.82 44.09 44.74
CA LYS A 3 45.25 44.52 43.39
C LYS A 3 45.26 43.35 42.40
N TRP A 4 45.64 42.16 42.87
CA TRP A 4 45.58 40.90 42.12
C TRP A 4 44.16 40.50 41.68
N ILE A 5 43.15 40.75 42.51
CA ILE A 5 41.75 40.50 42.17
C ILE A 5 41.28 41.50 41.09
N LYS A 6 41.69 42.78 41.17
CA LYS A 6 41.40 43.77 40.12
C LYS A 6 42.03 43.38 38.79
N TYR A 7 43.32 43.02 38.75
CA TYR A 7 43.99 42.60 37.53
C TYR A 7 43.40 41.30 36.97
N GLY A 8 43.07 40.33 37.83
CA GLY A 8 42.37 39.11 37.43
C GLY A 8 40.99 39.36 36.81
N VAL A 9 40.22 40.30 37.38
CA VAL A 9 38.92 40.71 36.80
C VAL A 9 39.11 41.43 35.46
N TYR A 10 40.10 42.31 35.32
CA TYR A 10 40.38 42.97 34.03
C TYR A 10 40.84 42.00 32.95
N THR A 11 41.74 41.06 33.28
CA THR A 11 42.18 40.05 32.32
C THR A 11 41.02 39.13 31.93
N LEU A 12 40.20 38.69 32.89
CA LEU A 12 39.02 37.88 32.61
C LEU A 12 38.04 38.63 31.69
N SER A 13 37.73 39.90 31.99
CA SER A 13 36.82 40.71 31.16
C SER A 13 37.35 40.93 29.74
N ILE A 14 38.65 41.18 29.57
CA ILE A 14 39.29 41.36 28.26
C ILE A 14 39.26 40.04 27.47
N THR A 15 39.62 38.93 28.11
CA THR A 15 39.57 37.60 27.48
C THR A 15 38.15 37.25 27.07
N THR A 16 37.15 37.50 27.92
CA THR A 16 35.73 37.31 27.58
C THR A 16 35.30 38.18 26.40
N LEU A 17 35.67 39.46 26.36
CA LEU A 17 35.36 40.34 25.23
C LEU A 17 35.99 39.86 23.92
N ILE A 18 37.23 39.36 23.96
CA ILE A 18 37.91 38.77 22.80
C ILE A 18 37.20 37.51 22.35
N ILE A 19 36.82 36.61 23.27
CA ILE A 19 36.09 35.39 22.96
C ILE A 19 34.74 35.73 22.32
N VAL A 20 33.98 36.66 22.90
CA VAL A 20 32.69 37.12 22.34
C VAL A 20 32.90 37.72 20.95
N GLY A 21 33.92 38.56 20.76
CA GLY A 21 34.25 39.13 19.44
C GLY A 21 34.61 38.06 18.40
N LEU A 22 35.39 37.04 18.79
CA LEU A 22 35.74 35.91 17.92
C LEU A 22 34.52 35.06 17.56
N VAL A 23 33.61 34.81 18.50
CA VAL A 23 32.35 34.08 18.26
C VAL A 23 31.46 34.87 17.29
N LEU A 24 31.30 36.18 17.47
CA LEU A 24 30.53 37.02 16.55
C LEU A 24 31.14 37.04 15.15
N TYR A 25 32.46 37.14 15.05
CA TYR A 25 33.17 37.09 13.77
C TYR A 25 33.05 35.71 13.09
N ALA A 26 33.14 34.63 13.87
CA ALA A 26 32.98 33.26 13.39
C ALA A 26 31.55 33.01 12.87
N ASN A 27 30.52 33.44 13.62
CA ASN A 27 29.11 33.41 13.20
C ASN A 27 28.95 34.06 11.81
N GLN A 28 29.39 35.31 11.66
CA GLN A 28 29.26 36.05 10.40
C GLN A 28 30.04 35.39 9.25
N THR A 29 31.22 34.82 9.53
CA THR A 29 32.03 34.14 8.51
C THR A 29 31.40 32.82 8.06
N ILE A 30 30.83 32.05 9.00
CA ILE A 30 30.18 30.76 8.72
C ILE A 30 28.86 31.00 7.99
N GLU A 31 28.09 32.02 8.38
CA GLU A 31 26.84 32.42 7.71
C GLU A 31 27.09 32.71 6.22
N ASN A 32 28.05 33.60 5.93
CA ASN A 32 28.44 33.92 4.56
C ASN A 32 28.92 32.69 3.78
N LYS A 33 29.58 31.71 4.43
CA LYS A 33 30.01 30.47 3.77
C LYS A 33 28.84 29.54 3.47
N ILE A 34 27.86 29.45 4.37
CA ILE A 34 26.64 28.66 4.18
C ILE A 34 25.83 29.28 3.05
N GLU A 35 25.58 30.59 3.08
CA GLU A 35 24.88 31.29 2.00
C GLU A 35 25.58 31.09 0.65
N ASN A 36 26.91 31.26 0.60
CA ASN A 36 27.67 31.02 -0.62
C ASN A 36 27.58 29.56 -1.10
N PHE A 37 27.57 28.59 -0.19
CA PHE A 37 27.40 27.17 -0.53
C PHE A 37 26.02 26.91 -1.14
N LEU A 38 24.96 27.42 -0.49
CA LEU A 38 23.58 27.30 -0.95
C LEU A 38 23.38 27.91 -2.35
N VAL A 39 24.06 29.01 -2.66
CA VAL A 39 23.97 29.66 -3.98
C VAL A 39 24.82 28.98 -5.06
N HIS A 40 26.04 28.52 -4.75
CA HIS A 40 27.03 28.16 -5.78
C HIS A 40 27.38 26.66 -5.84
N ARG A 41 26.97 25.85 -4.88
CA ARG A 41 27.33 24.41 -4.81
C ARG A 41 26.17 23.47 -5.06
N LEU A 42 24.94 23.98 -5.08
CA LEU A 42 23.79 23.21 -5.53
C LEU A 42 23.84 23.03 -7.05
N PRO A 43 23.34 21.90 -7.58
CA PRO A 43 23.23 21.71 -9.02
C PRO A 43 22.37 22.81 -9.68
N ASP A 44 22.68 23.19 -10.91
CA ASP A 44 21.95 24.23 -11.69
C ASP A 44 20.45 23.95 -11.89
N ILE A 45 20.01 22.72 -11.57
CA ILE A 45 18.59 22.31 -11.60
C ILE A 45 17.83 22.61 -10.31
N VAL A 46 18.52 23.01 -9.24
CA VAL A 46 17.94 23.28 -7.92
C VAL A 46 17.97 24.78 -7.69
N PHE A 47 16.80 25.39 -7.59
CA PHE A 47 16.66 26.76 -7.10
C PHE A 47 16.28 26.73 -5.63
N GLN A 48 16.84 27.65 -4.86
CA GLN A 48 16.62 27.74 -3.43
C GLN A 48 16.40 29.19 -3.01
N LYS A 49 15.46 29.40 -2.09
CA LYS A 49 15.25 30.65 -1.35
C LYS A 49 15.01 30.35 0.12
N ASN A 50 15.32 31.29 1.00
CA ASN A 50 14.95 31.24 2.42
C ASN A 50 14.71 32.68 2.92
N GLU A 51 14.06 32.84 4.08
CA GLU A 51 13.83 34.15 4.71
C GLU A 51 15.00 34.58 5.62
N GLY A 52 15.89 33.66 5.97
CA GLY A 52 17.08 33.94 6.74
C GLY A 52 17.70 32.68 7.33
N ILE A 53 18.97 32.79 7.71
CA ILE A 53 19.75 31.75 8.36
C ILE A 53 20.22 32.31 9.70
N THR A 54 19.99 31.59 10.79
CA THR A 54 20.53 31.95 12.10
C THR A 54 21.51 30.89 12.57
N LEU A 55 22.63 31.33 13.13
CA LEU A 55 23.71 30.46 13.59
C LEU A 55 23.98 30.66 15.07
N ASN A 56 24.11 29.54 15.78
CA ASN A 56 24.76 29.49 17.08
C ASN A 56 26.03 28.65 16.95
N THR A 57 27.17 29.27 16.62
CA THR A 57 28.44 28.53 16.45
C THR A 57 29.01 27.97 17.74
N PHE A 58 28.53 28.41 18.91
CA PHE A 58 28.96 27.81 20.18
C PHE A 58 28.30 26.45 20.38
N GLU A 59 26.99 26.36 20.13
CA GLU A 59 26.22 25.12 20.18
C GLU A 59 26.37 24.27 18.90
N GLY A 60 26.86 24.84 17.80
CA GLY A 60 26.92 24.13 16.52
C GLY A 60 25.57 24.04 15.80
N THR A 61 24.63 24.94 16.14
CA THR A 61 23.27 24.91 15.61
C THR A 61 23.08 25.86 14.43
N ILE A 62 22.44 25.35 13.38
CA ILE A 62 22.06 26.08 12.16
C ILE A 62 20.55 26.02 12.02
N THR A 63 19.89 27.17 11.88
CA THR A 63 18.45 27.24 11.64
C THR A 63 18.17 28.03 10.37
N ILE A 64 17.46 27.42 9.43
CA ILE A 64 17.06 28.03 8.16
C ILE A 64 15.55 28.24 8.20
N LYS A 65 15.12 29.51 8.07
CA LYS A 65 13.72 29.91 8.16
C LYS A 65 13.05 29.93 6.78
N LYS A 66 11.88 29.30 6.71
CA LYS A 66 11.05 29.19 5.50
C LYS A 66 11.82 28.84 4.22
N PRO A 67 12.64 27.76 4.21
CA PRO A 67 13.32 27.35 2.99
C PRO A 67 12.31 26.90 1.94
N ILE A 68 12.55 27.33 0.69
CA ILE A 68 11.84 26.92 -0.51
C ILE A 68 12.87 26.36 -1.48
N ILE A 69 12.59 25.18 -2.03
CA ILE A 69 13.41 24.48 -3.01
C ILE A 69 12.52 24.15 -4.21
N GLU A 70 12.99 24.50 -5.40
CA GLU A 70 12.35 24.17 -6.68
C GLU A 70 13.33 23.35 -7.52
N ILE A 71 12.86 22.23 -8.06
CA ILE A 71 13.66 21.34 -8.91
C ILE A 71 13.08 21.34 -10.33
N LYS A 72 13.90 21.77 -11.29
CA LYS A 72 13.57 21.75 -12.72
C LYS A 72 14.18 20.57 -13.46
N ASN A 73 13.67 20.32 -14.66
CA ASN A 73 14.29 19.36 -15.57
C ASN A 73 15.71 19.78 -15.96
N LYS A 74 16.54 18.80 -16.35
CA LYS A 74 17.89 19.08 -16.87
C LYS A 74 17.89 19.79 -18.23
N ASN A 75 16.86 19.55 -19.04
CA ASN A 75 16.84 19.95 -20.45
C ASN A 75 15.90 21.14 -20.74
N ASN A 76 15.10 21.59 -19.76
CA ASN A 76 14.20 22.72 -19.90
C ASN A 76 13.92 23.36 -18.53
N ASP A 77 13.24 24.50 -18.52
CA ASP A 77 12.94 25.26 -17.31
C ASP A 77 11.64 24.84 -16.60
N ASN A 78 11.02 23.72 -16.99
CA ASN A 78 9.83 23.24 -16.29
C ASN A 78 10.22 22.71 -14.91
N ILE A 79 9.63 23.31 -13.88
CA ILE A 79 9.75 22.87 -12.49
C ILE A 79 8.78 21.71 -12.26
N HIS A 80 9.32 20.58 -11.79
CA HIS A 80 8.55 19.39 -11.49
C HIS A 80 8.39 19.14 -9.99
N THR A 81 9.27 19.67 -9.13
CA THR A 81 9.17 19.49 -7.67
C THR A 81 9.27 20.83 -6.96
N TYR A 82 8.39 21.05 -6.00
CA TYR A 82 8.42 22.16 -5.06
C TYR A 82 8.50 21.59 -3.65
N VAL A 83 9.39 22.13 -2.84
CA VAL A 83 9.51 21.78 -1.42
C VAL A 83 9.55 23.08 -0.64
N SER A 84 8.69 23.22 0.35
CA SER A 84 8.72 24.34 1.30
C SER A 84 8.67 23.80 2.72
N LEU A 85 9.45 24.36 3.64
CA LEU A 85 9.36 24.02 5.06
C LEU A 85 9.05 25.27 5.87
N GLU A 86 8.56 25.10 7.09
CA GLU A 86 8.50 26.21 8.04
C GLU A 86 9.91 26.53 8.55
N THR A 87 10.63 25.50 8.99
CA THR A 87 11.99 25.62 9.51
C THR A 87 12.78 24.33 9.26
N LEU A 88 14.06 24.47 8.95
CA LEU A 88 15.06 23.40 8.97
C LEU A 88 16.07 23.71 10.08
N ILE A 89 16.29 22.78 11.00
CA ILE A 89 17.26 22.90 12.09
C ILE A 89 18.29 21.78 11.96
N ILE A 90 19.56 22.12 12.09
CA ILE A 90 20.67 21.18 12.24
C ILE A 90 21.31 21.51 13.58
N GLU A 91 21.25 20.60 14.54
CA GLU A 91 21.71 20.82 15.92
C GLU A 91 23.02 20.05 16.18
N ASP A 92 23.85 20.63 17.07
CA ASP A 92 25.07 20.02 17.60
C ASP A 92 26.03 19.43 16.55
N VAL A 93 26.38 20.23 15.54
CA VAL A 93 27.44 19.86 14.58
C VAL A 93 28.79 19.75 15.29
N SER A 94 29.35 18.53 15.38
CA SER A 94 30.58 18.27 16.13
C SER A 94 31.85 18.77 15.44
N TYR A 95 32.33 19.94 15.88
CA TYR A 95 33.61 20.48 15.42
C TYR A 95 34.80 19.60 15.80
N TRP A 96 34.74 18.93 16.96
CA TRP A 96 35.79 18.04 17.43
C TRP A 96 35.95 16.83 16.50
N ASP A 97 34.85 16.21 16.11
CA ASP A 97 34.86 15.09 15.18
C ASP A 97 35.32 15.52 13.78
N TYR A 98 34.93 16.72 13.34
CA TYR A 98 35.39 17.28 12.09
C TYR A 98 36.91 17.50 12.03
N LEU A 99 37.50 18.02 13.10
CA LEU A 99 38.93 18.37 13.17
C LEU A 99 39.82 17.16 13.45
N PHE A 100 39.43 16.28 14.38
CA PHE A 100 40.31 15.22 14.90
C PHE A 100 39.94 13.81 14.41
N LYS A 101 38.67 13.54 14.07
CA LYS A 101 38.23 12.23 13.57
C LYS A 101 37.99 12.19 12.06
N SER A 102 38.10 13.33 11.37
CA SER A 102 37.89 13.45 9.94
C SER A 102 36.50 13.00 9.45
N GLN A 103 35.47 13.18 10.28
CA GLN A 103 34.07 12.88 9.96
C GLN A 103 33.18 14.09 10.24
N ILE A 104 32.00 14.15 9.62
CA ILE A 104 30.97 15.12 9.97
C ILE A 104 29.96 14.37 10.83
N ARG A 105 29.80 14.79 12.09
CA ARG A 105 28.77 14.25 12.98
C ARG A 105 27.79 15.36 13.34
N ILE A 106 26.51 15.05 13.28
CA ILE A 106 25.37 15.91 13.57
C ILE A 106 24.51 15.13 14.56
N GLU A 107 24.07 15.76 15.65
CA GLU A 107 23.16 15.11 16.60
C GLU A 107 21.76 15.03 15.96
N ASP A 108 21.13 16.18 15.69
CA ASP A 108 19.79 16.22 15.13
C ASP A 108 19.71 16.97 13.80
N ILE A 109 18.88 16.46 12.90
CA ILE A 109 18.33 17.23 11.77
C ILE A 109 16.80 17.24 11.90
N LYS A 110 16.21 18.44 12.02
CA LYS A 110 14.77 18.63 12.26
C LYS A 110 14.12 19.40 11.12
N LEU A 111 13.14 18.79 10.45
CA LEU A 111 12.36 19.39 9.36
C LEU A 111 10.95 19.64 9.85
N LYS A 112 10.57 20.91 10.03
CA LYS A 112 9.23 21.28 10.51
C LYS A 112 8.30 21.64 9.37
N SER A 113 7.15 20.97 9.32
CA SER A 113 6.06 21.17 8.37
C SER A 113 6.50 21.21 6.89
N PRO A 114 7.30 20.24 6.38
CA PRO A 114 7.66 20.22 4.98
C PRO A 114 6.44 19.91 4.11
N ASN A 115 6.17 20.76 3.14
CA ASN A 115 5.20 20.55 2.08
C ASN A 115 5.93 20.27 0.77
N ILE A 116 5.77 19.06 0.25
CA ILE A 116 6.43 18.56 -0.95
C ILE A 116 5.37 18.31 -2.02
N VAL A 117 5.50 18.99 -3.16
CA VAL A 117 4.61 18.84 -4.31
C VAL A 117 5.41 18.40 -5.52
N TYR A 118 5.01 17.28 -6.14
CA TYR A 118 5.63 16.74 -7.34
C TYR A 118 4.61 16.63 -8.48
N PHE A 119 4.94 17.19 -9.63
CA PHE A 119 4.17 17.10 -10.87
C PHE A 119 4.78 16.07 -11.80
N LYS A 120 4.18 14.87 -11.83
CA LYS A 120 4.70 13.72 -12.58
C LYS A 120 4.79 13.98 -14.08
N ASP A 121 3.83 14.70 -14.63
CA ASP A 121 3.72 15.00 -16.06
C ASP A 121 4.68 16.10 -16.54
N LYS A 122 5.19 16.92 -15.61
CA LYS A 122 6.23 17.92 -15.92
C LYS A 122 7.64 17.33 -15.94
N TYR A 123 7.85 16.16 -15.33
CA TYR A 123 9.15 15.50 -15.31
C TYR A 123 9.46 14.83 -16.65
N GLU A 124 10.60 15.19 -17.24
CA GLU A 124 11.08 14.59 -18.49
C GLU A 124 12.24 13.63 -18.21
N LYS A 125 12.02 12.34 -18.47
CA LYS A 125 13.04 11.31 -18.29
C LYS A 125 14.17 11.50 -19.29
N ASN A 126 15.39 11.67 -18.78
CA ASN A 126 16.59 11.78 -19.62
C ASN A 126 16.84 10.48 -20.40
N SER A 127 17.07 10.62 -21.71
CA SER A 127 17.28 9.49 -22.65
C SER A 127 18.63 8.79 -22.46
N LYS A 128 19.57 9.38 -21.71
CA LYS A 128 20.82 8.75 -21.30
C LYS A 128 20.74 8.46 -19.80
N PRO A 129 20.77 7.19 -19.35
CA PRO A 129 20.90 6.91 -17.93
C PRO A 129 22.27 7.44 -17.50
N ASP A 130 22.29 8.46 -16.64
CA ASP A 130 23.53 8.95 -16.06
C ASP A 130 24.21 7.78 -15.34
N SER A 131 25.34 7.36 -15.90
CA SER A 131 26.24 6.40 -15.27
C SER A 131 26.78 7.04 -13.99
N THR A 132 26.28 6.60 -12.84
CA THR A 132 27.01 6.42 -11.55
C THR A 132 27.93 7.54 -11.05
N LYS A 133 27.80 8.78 -11.50
CA LYS A 133 28.35 9.93 -10.78
C LYS A 133 27.31 10.32 -9.73
N GLY A 134 27.52 9.84 -8.50
CA GLY A 134 26.75 10.28 -7.34
C GLY A 134 26.59 11.80 -7.36
N PHE A 135 25.38 12.27 -7.05
CA PHE A 135 24.97 13.68 -7.20
C PHE A 135 25.86 14.66 -6.40
N ILE A 136 26.62 14.17 -5.42
CA ILE A 136 27.49 14.95 -4.54
C ILE A 136 28.82 14.20 -4.35
N LYS A 137 29.95 14.89 -4.50
CA LYS A 137 31.26 14.35 -4.09
C LYS A 137 31.37 14.41 -2.57
N LEU A 138 31.37 13.25 -1.91
CA LEU A 138 31.50 13.15 -0.47
C LEU A 138 32.98 13.15 -0.03
N TYR A 139 33.40 14.20 0.69
CA TYR A 139 34.79 14.36 1.13
C TYR A 139 35.09 13.65 2.46
N LYS A 140 34.13 13.64 3.38
CA LYS A 140 34.17 12.98 4.70
C LYS A 140 32.86 12.19 4.92
N PRO A 141 32.88 11.07 5.65
CA PRO A 141 31.65 10.40 6.04
C PRO A 141 30.77 11.35 6.88
N ILE A 142 29.45 11.20 6.74
CA ILE A 142 28.44 11.95 7.49
C ILE A 142 27.71 10.95 8.39
N LEU A 143 27.67 11.25 9.68
CA LEU A 143 26.89 10.55 10.70
C LEU A 143 25.86 11.52 11.24
N ILE A 144 24.60 11.10 11.30
CA ILE A 144 23.51 11.86 11.88
C ILE A 144 22.87 10.94 12.92
N ASP A 145 22.87 11.36 14.18
CA ASP A 145 22.34 10.53 15.25
C ASP A 145 20.80 10.41 15.13
N GLU A 146 20.09 11.51 14.80
CA GLU A 146 18.64 11.52 14.56
C GLU A 146 18.23 12.46 13.40
N LEU A 147 17.30 11.99 12.56
CA LEU A 147 16.54 12.81 11.61
C LEU A 147 15.06 12.77 11.98
N SER A 148 14.49 13.92 12.36
CA SER A 148 13.05 14.08 12.59
C SER A 148 12.40 14.97 11.53
N ILE A 149 11.29 14.50 11.01
CA ILE A 149 10.42 15.21 10.09
C ILE A 149 9.05 15.29 10.74
N ASP A 150 8.57 16.50 11.00
CA ASP A 150 7.29 16.70 11.67
C ASP A 150 6.26 17.34 10.74
N ASN A 151 5.03 16.82 10.78
CA ASN A 151 3.87 17.41 10.09
C ASN A 151 4.11 17.60 8.59
N ALA A 152 4.72 16.61 7.94
CA ALA A 152 4.99 16.62 6.52
C ALA A 152 3.73 16.41 5.68
N THR A 153 3.64 17.11 4.56
CA THR A 153 2.64 16.85 3.52
C THR A 153 3.35 16.55 2.21
N PHE A 154 2.89 15.51 1.51
CA PHE A 154 3.47 15.08 0.24
C PHE A 154 2.37 14.84 -0.77
N HIS A 155 2.47 15.49 -1.93
CA HIS A 155 1.50 15.41 -3.00
C HIS A 155 2.17 15.08 -4.33
N ILE A 156 1.57 14.14 -5.06
CA ILE A 156 1.91 13.87 -6.46
C ILE A 156 0.69 14.18 -7.33
N TYR A 157 0.89 15.05 -8.31
CA TYR A 157 -0.12 15.45 -9.29
C TYR A 157 0.24 15.05 -10.73
N ASP A 158 -0.78 14.98 -11.58
CA ASP A 158 -0.76 15.04 -13.06
C ASP A 158 -1.59 16.27 -13.47
N SER A 159 -1.16 17.09 -14.43
CA SER A 159 -1.85 18.33 -14.81
C SER A 159 -3.22 18.14 -15.51
N LYS A 160 -3.74 16.91 -15.61
CA LYS A 160 -5.06 16.58 -16.19
C LYS A 160 -6.19 16.67 -15.15
N LYS A 161 -7.44 16.66 -15.64
CA LYS A 161 -8.65 16.55 -14.80
C LYS A 161 -8.57 15.27 -13.95
N ASP A 162 -8.83 15.36 -12.64
CA ASP A 162 -8.50 14.32 -11.63
C ASP A 162 -6.97 14.14 -11.46
N SER A 163 -6.33 15.23 -11.02
CA SER A 163 -4.88 15.41 -11.00
C SER A 163 -4.17 14.64 -9.90
N VAL A 164 -4.83 14.35 -8.78
CA VAL A 164 -4.17 13.77 -7.61
C VAL A 164 -3.87 12.30 -7.86
N LEU A 165 -2.58 11.95 -7.86
CA LEU A 165 -2.11 10.57 -7.99
C LEU A 165 -1.83 9.95 -6.63
N LEU A 166 -1.26 10.72 -5.71
CA LEU A 166 -0.91 10.30 -4.38
C LEU A 166 -0.92 11.51 -3.45
N TYR A 167 -1.40 11.33 -2.22
CA TYR A 167 -1.07 12.25 -1.15
C TYR A 167 -0.76 11.51 0.16
N VAL A 168 0.04 12.14 0.99
CA VAL A 168 0.27 11.80 2.40
C VAL A 168 0.14 13.09 3.18
N GLU A 169 -0.70 13.10 4.21
CA GLU A 169 -0.92 14.26 5.06
C GLU A 169 -0.45 13.99 6.49
N ASN A 170 0.05 15.05 7.12
CA ASN A 170 0.53 15.09 8.50
C ASN A 170 1.44 13.91 8.86
N ALA A 171 2.42 13.65 8.01
CA ALA A 171 3.39 12.59 8.25
C ALA A 171 4.46 13.05 9.25
N THR A 172 4.73 12.20 10.24
CA THR A 172 5.90 12.33 11.12
C THR A 172 6.83 11.15 10.89
N ILE A 173 8.12 11.40 10.76
CA ILE A 173 9.14 10.39 10.48
C ILE A 173 10.32 10.64 11.41
N GLU A 174 10.80 9.57 12.05
CA GLU A 174 12.01 9.57 12.88
C GLU A 174 12.93 8.47 12.35
N ILE A 175 14.20 8.79 12.15
CA ILE A 175 15.21 7.88 11.64
C ILE A 175 16.48 8.04 12.48
N ASP A 176 16.97 6.94 13.04
CA ASP A 176 18.11 6.94 13.94
C ASP A 176 19.36 6.36 13.26
N ASP A 177 20.53 6.84 13.71
CA ASP A 177 21.86 6.36 13.35
C ASP A 177 22.09 6.31 11.82
N ILE A 178 21.88 7.45 11.15
CA ILE A 178 22.08 7.56 9.71
C ILE A 178 23.56 7.68 9.36
N GLU A 179 24.05 6.79 8.49
CA GLU A 179 25.39 6.87 7.91
C GLU A 179 25.37 7.11 6.39
N ILE A 180 26.18 8.06 5.96
CA ILE A 180 26.49 8.32 4.55
C ILE A 180 28.01 8.30 4.36
N ASN A 181 28.49 7.34 3.57
CA ASN A 181 29.91 7.23 3.23
C ASN A 181 30.14 7.01 1.72
N ARG A 182 31.40 6.89 1.31
CA ARG A 182 31.77 6.78 -0.12
C ARG A 182 31.27 5.50 -0.79
N GLU A 183 30.98 4.45 -0.03
CA GLU A 183 30.43 3.21 -0.57
C GLU A 183 28.91 3.25 -0.58
N ILE A 184 28.29 3.68 0.51
CA ILE A 184 26.83 3.78 0.67
C ILE A 184 26.22 4.76 -0.35
N ILE A 185 26.85 5.92 -0.60
CA ILE A 185 26.34 6.95 -1.53
C ILE A 185 26.19 6.43 -2.99
N LYS A 186 26.81 5.29 -3.33
CA LYS A 186 26.70 4.65 -4.65
C LYS A 186 25.50 3.70 -4.76
N ASN A 187 24.90 3.32 -3.62
CA ASN A 187 23.76 2.40 -3.57
C ASN A 187 22.47 3.07 -4.05
N ARG A 188 21.45 2.25 -4.32
CA ARG A 188 20.13 2.75 -4.73
C ARG A 188 19.46 3.55 -3.62
N LEU A 189 19.62 3.09 -2.38
CA LEU A 189 19.33 3.85 -1.18
C LEU A 189 20.67 4.37 -0.64
N PRO A 190 20.98 5.68 -0.78
CA PRO A 190 22.31 6.22 -0.52
C PRO A 190 22.54 6.56 0.96
N VAL A 191 21.89 5.82 1.86
CA VAL A 191 21.96 5.95 3.32
C VAL A 191 21.85 4.55 3.95
N SER A 192 22.47 4.34 5.11
CA SER A 192 22.09 3.28 6.05
C SER A 192 21.56 3.92 7.33
N PHE A 193 20.73 3.19 8.07
CA PHE A 193 20.11 3.59 9.33
C PHE A 193 19.76 2.33 10.13
N ASP A 194 19.59 2.47 11.44
CA ASP A 194 19.25 1.35 12.32
C ASP A 194 17.73 1.27 12.55
N ASP A 195 17.16 2.29 13.21
CA ASP A 195 15.74 2.35 13.53
C ASP A 195 14.98 3.37 12.66
N PHE A 196 13.70 3.07 12.41
CA PHE A 196 12.81 3.90 11.59
C PHE A 196 11.39 3.85 12.12
N GLU A 197 10.83 5.02 12.40
CA GLU A 197 9.44 5.20 12.77
C GLU A 197 8.75 6.16 11.80
N ALA A 198 7.48 5.87 11.50
CA ALA A 198 6.69 6.72 10.63
C ALA A 198 5.22 6.68 11.00
N GLU A 199 4.59 7.85 11.05
CA GLU A 199 3.17 8.02 11.29
C GLU A 199 2.59 8.93 10.21
N ALA A 200 1.33 8.73 9.83
CA ALA A 200 0.61 9.65 8.93
C ALA A 200 -0.89 9.59 9.17
N ASP A 201 -1.56 10.74 9.06
CA ASP A 201 -3.00 10.85 9.27
C ASP A 201 -3.81 10.36 8.07
N SER A 202 -3.32 10.59 6.86
CA SER A 202 -4.02 10.07 5.70
C SER A 202 -3.09 9.80 4.54
N ILE A 203 -3.34 8.69 3.87
CA ILE A 203 -2.64 8.29 2.65
C ILE A 203 -3.70 8.00 1.61
N PHE A 204 -3.49 8.50 0.41
CA PHE A 204 -4.32 8.23 -0.75
C PHE A 204 -3.45 7.86 -1.94
N VAL A 205 -3.90 6.87 -2.71
CA VAL A 205 -3.27 6.45 -3.95
C VAL A 205 -4.33 6.19 -5.00
N LYS A 206 -4.18 6.80 -6.16
CA LYS A 206 -4.92 6.43 -7.37
C LYS A 206 -4.29 5.16 -7.97
N THR A 207 -4.90 4.00 -7.69
CA THR A 207 -4.36 2.69 -8.07
C THR A 207 -4.64 2.34 -9.53
N SER A 208 -5.71 2.91 -10.11
CA SER A 208 -6.04 2.73 -11.52
C SER A 208 -6.77 3.95 -12.10
N HIS A 209 -7.26 3.85 -13.33
CA HIS A 209 -8.18 4.85 -13.89
C HIS A 209 -9.51 4.95 -13.16
N PHE A 210 -9.90 3.92 -12.41
CA PHE A 210 -11.21 3.77 -11.78
C PHE A 210 -11.13 3.61 -10.26
N GLU A 211 -10.04 3.04 -9.73
CA GLU A 211 -9.90 2.72 -8.32
C GLU A 211 -9.03 3.73 -7.57
N ASN A 212 -9.50 4.08 -6.38
CA ASN A 212 -8.75 4.84 -5.39
C ASN A 212 -8.60 3.98 -4.13
N LEU A 213 -7.40 4.01 -3.55
CA LEU A 213 -7.07 3.42 -2.25
C LEU A 213 -6.80 4.55 -1.26
N SER A 214 -7.35 4.47 -0.05
CA SER A 214 -7.08 5.44 1.01
C SER A 214 -7.06 4.79 2.39
N THR A 215 -6.40 5.43 3.35
CA THR A 215 -6.41 5.09 4.79
C THR A 215 -6.43 6.37 5.61
N SER A 216 -7.01 6.29 6.82
CA SER A 216 -7.11 7.41 7.77
C SER A 216 -6.09 7.37 8.90
N SER A 217 -5.18 6.40 8.92
CA SER A 217 -4.08 6.37 9.87
C SER A 217 -3.10 5.28 9.47
N PHE A 218 -1.83 5.64 9.42
CA PHE A 218 -0.70 4.74 9.26
C PHE A 218 0.26 4.96 10.42
N LYS A 219 0.75 3.87 11.01
CA LYS A 219 1.81 3.90 12.01
C LYS A 219 2.74 2.72 11.81
N LEU A 220 4.04 2.98 11.73
CA LEU A 220 5.11 2.01 11.68
C LEU A 220 6.07 2.31 12.83
N LYS A 221 6.26 1.33 13.73
CA LYS A 221 7.17 1.43 14.87
C LYS A 221 7.64 0.03 15.26
N ASN A 222 8.92 -0.14 15.58
CA ASN A 222 9.50 -1.43 15.99
C ASN A 222 9.16 -2.57 15.01
N ASN A 223 9.31 -2.32 13.70
CA ASN A 223 9.00 -3.27 12.61
C ASN A 223 7.53 -3.75 12.59
N LYS A 224 6.61 -3.00 13.20
CA LYS A 224 5.17 -3.29 13.19
C LYS A 224 4.43 -2.14 12.55
N ALA A 225 3.60 -2.45 11.55
CA ALA A 225 2.71 -1.48 10.95
C ALA A 225 1.27 -1.71 11.42
N THR A 226 0.56 -0.63 11.68
CA THR A 226 -0.90 -0.61 11.83
C THR A 226 -1.47 0.41 10.86
N ILE A 227 -2.45 -0.02 10.09
CA ILE A 227 -3.13 0.79 9.08
C ILE A 227 -4.63 0.70 9.36
N ASN A 228 -5.29 1.84 9.56
CA ASN A 228 -6.70 1.89 9.93
C ASN A 228 -7.58 2.47 8.83
N ALA A 229 -8.84 2.04 8.80
CA ALA A 229 -9.88 2.49 7.89
C ALA A 229 -9.41 2.52 6.42
N ILE A 230 -8.94 1.37 5.92
CA ILE A 230 -8.52 1.24 4.53
C ILE A 230 -9.78 1.15 3.66
N GLU A 231 -9.84 1.95 2.61
CA GLU A 231 -10.90 1.91 1.61
C GLU A 231 -10.31 1.76 0.21
N LEU A 232 -10.67 0.69 -0.51
CA LEU A 232 -10.43 0.55 -1.95
C LEU A 232 -11.78 0.63 -2.65
N LYS A 233 -12.00 1.71 -3.40
CA LYS A 233 -13.28 1.95 -4.07
C LYS A 233 -13.12 2.33 -5.53
N THR A 234 -14.04 1.84 -6.37
CA THR A 234 -14.27 2.42 -7.68
C THR A 234 -14.88 3.81 -7.49
N LYS A 235 -14.19 4.84 -7.97
CA LYS A 235 -14.52 6.26 -7.73
C LYS A 235 -15.82 6.72 -8.39
N PHE A 236 -16.34 5.97 -9.35
CA PHE A 236 -17.61 6.23 -10.02
C PHE A 236 -18.74 5.48 -9.31
N SER A 237 -19.97 6.02 -9.34
CA SER A 237 -21.14 5.24 -8.95
C SER A 237 -21.35 4.06 -9.92
N ARG A 238 -22.11 3.04 -9.51
CA ARG A 238 -22.42 1.88 -10.37
C ARG A 238 -22.98 2.31 -11.73
N SER A 239 -23.95 3.22 -11.76
CA SER A 239 -24.55 3.73 -12.99
C SER A 239 -23.60 4.59 -13.82
N ALA A 240 -22.81 5.45 -13.19
CA ALA A 240 -21.82 6.26 -13.89
C ALA A 240 -20.74 5.38 -14.53
N LEU A 241 -20.28 4.34 -13.83
CA LEU A 241 -19.33 3.36 -14.36
C LEU A 241 -19.91 2.67 -15.61
N SER A 242 -21.12 2.10 -15.53
CA SER A 242 -21.76 1.43 -16.66
C SER A 242 -21.90 2.33 -17.91
N ASN A 243 -22.03 3.64 -17.72
CA ASN A 243 -22.15 4.60 -18.83
C ASN A 243 -20.82 4.97 -19.51
N ILE A 244 -19.67 4.74 -18.85
CA ILE A 244 -18.34 5.14 -19.38
C ILE A 244 -17.50 3.96 -19.86
N ILE A 245 -17.82 2.74 -19.44
CA ILE A 245 -17.09 1.54 -19.84
C ILE A 245 -17.71 0.92 -21.11
N SER A 246 -16.86 0.41 -21.99
CA SER A 246 -17.28 -0.31 -23.20
C SER A 246 -17.31 -1.83 -23.02
N LYS A 247 -16.64 -2.32 -21.97
CA LYS A 247 -16.57 -3.74 -21.59
C LYS A 247 -16.87 -3.89 -20.11
N GLU A 248 -17.47 -5.02 -19.74
CA GLU A 248 -17.85 -5.29 -18.36
C GLU A 248 -16.62 -5.32 -17.46
N ARG A 249 -16.79 -4.79 -16.26
CA ARG A 249 -15.82 -4.88 -15.18
C ARG A 249 -16.53 -4.74 -13.85
N ASP A 250 -15.82 -5.10 -12.79
CA ASP A 250 -16.34 -4.97 -11.44
C ASP A 250 -16.26 -3.52 -10.96
N HIS A 251 -17.30 -3.14 -10.24
CA HIS A 251 -17.35 -2.01 -9.31
C HIS A 251 -16.98 -2.53 -7.93
N PHE A 252 -15.90 -1.98 -7.36
CA PHE A 252 -15.36 -2.42 -6.08
C PHE A 252 -15.69 -1.43 -4.96
N ASN A 253 -16.04 -1.96 -3.79
CA ASN A 253 -16.15 -1.23 -2.54
C ASN A 253 -15.65 -2.11 -1.40
N LEU A 254 -14.37 -2.02 -1.10
CA LEU A 254 -13.71 -2.73 0.00
C LEU A 254 -13.41 -1.74 1.12
N ARG A 255 -13.79 -2.11 2.34
CA ARG A 255 -13.43 -1.41 3.57
C ARG A 255 -12.77 -2.39 4.54
N ILE A 256 -11.71 -1.96 5.21
CA ILE A 256 -11.02 -2.76 6.22
C ILE A 256 -10.83 -1.87 7.44
N GLU A 257 -11.23 -2.34 8.61
CA GLU A 257 -11.10 -1.56 9.84
C GLU A 257 -9.64 -1.39 10.24
N THR A 258 -8.91 -2.50 10.30
CA THR A 258 -7.49 -2.49 10.66
C THR A 258 -6.74 -3.58 9.90
N LEU A 259 -5.57 -3.20 9.39
CA LEU A 259 -4.55 -4.11 8.89
C LEU A 259 -3.30 -3.95 9.76
N LYS A 260 -2.77 -5.07 10.26
CA LYS A 260 -1.53 -5.11 11.04
C LYS A 260 -0.49 -5.96 10.34
N CYS A 261 0.74 -5.49 10.32
CA CYS A 261 1.89 -6.25 9.83
C CYS A 261 2.90 -6.41 10.97
N GLU A 262 3.43 -7.61 11.15
CA GLU A 262 4.37 -7.96 12.21
C GLU A 262 5.71 -8.41 11.61
N GLY A 263 6.81 -7.82 12.09
CA GLY A 263 8.15 -8.15 11.62
C GLY A 263 8.39 -7.72 10.18
N ILE A 264 8.02 -6.47 9.87
CA ILE A 264 8.28 -5.88 8.56
C ILE A 264 9.76 -5.61 8.40
N ASP A 265 10.29 -5.99 7.25
CA ASP A 265 11.60 -5.58 6.77
C ASP A 265 11.50 -5.23 5.28
N PHE A 266 12.15 -4.15 4.88
CA PHE A 266 12.17 -3.67 3.51
C PHE A 266 13.51 -3.06 3.17
N GLY A 267 13.86 -3.11 1.89
CA GLY A 267 15.11 -2.53 1.43
C GLY A 267 15.35 -2.82 -0.03
N PHE A 268 16.60 -2.73 -0.46
CA PHE A 268 16.97 -3.02 -1.84
C PHE A 268 18.05 -4.09 -1.91
N ASN A 269 17.75 -5.20 -2.59
CA ASN A 269 18.77 -6.12 -3.04
C ASN A 269 19.25 -5.68 -4.43
N LYS A 270 20.43 -5.03 -4.47
CA LYS A 270 20.97 -4.32 -5.63
C LYS A 270 20.02 -3.22 -6.11
N ARG A 271 19.09 -3.55 -7.01
CA ARG A 271 18.08 -2.64 -7.56
C ARG A 271 16.66 -3.16 -7.35
N ASN A 272 16.46 -4.38 -6.86
CA ASN A 272 15.12 -4.88 -6.61
C ASN A 272 14.72 -4.49 -5.20
N LEU A 273 13.55 -3.84 -5.09
CA LEU A 273 12.91 -3.63 -3.80
C LEU A 273 12.56 -5.01 -3.24
N TYR A 274 12.81 -5.23 -1.96
CA TYR A 274 12.24 -6.35 -1.23
C TYR A 274 11.36 -5.83 -0.11
N VAL A 275 10.29 -6.56 0.19
CA VAL A 275 9.39 -6.34 1.31
C VAL A 275 9.05 -7.68 1.92
N THR A 276 9.26 -7.80 3.23
CA THR A 276 8.95 -9.02 3.99
C THR A 276 8.08 -8.71 5.20
N SER A 277 7.29 -9.69 5.63
CA SER A 277 6.53 -9.65 6.88
C SER A 277 6.31 -11.06 7.40
N ARG A 278 6.45 -11.28 8.70
CA ARG A 278 6.16 -12.59 9.31
C ARG A 278 4.65 -12.86 9.34
N GLU A 279 3.86 -11.82 9.59
CA GLU A 279 2.40 -11.95 9.61
C GLU A 279 1.74 -10.67 9.11
N VAL A 280 0.62 -10.82 8.40
CA VAL A 280 -0.30 -9.74 8.07
C VAL A 280 -1.69 -10.13 8.53
N SER A 281 -2.27 -9.36 9.45
CA SER A 281 -3.62 -9.58 9.97
C SER A 281 -4.58 -8.54 9.42
N ILE A 282 -5.69 -8.98 8.82
CA ILE A 282 -6.73 -8.15 8.21
C ILE A 282 -8.02 -8.36 9.00
N ASN A 283 -8.45 -7.35 9.75
CA ASN A 283 -9.62 -7.43 10.60
C ASN A 283 -10.86 -6.83 9.93
N GLN A 284 -11.96 -7.61 9.94
CA GLN A 284 -13.29 -7.23 9.48
C GLN A 284 -13.32 -6.57 8.10
N PRO A 285 -12.71 -7.17 7.06
CA PRO A 285 -12.83 -6.63 5.72
C PRO A 285 -14.28 -6.81 5.22
N HIS A 286 -14.90 -5.72 4.80
CA HIS A 286 -16.22 -5.68 4.20
C HIS A 286 -16.08 -5.35 2.71
N PHE A 287 -16.33 -6.34 1.85
CA PHE A 287 -16.13 -6.23 0.42
C PHE A 287 -17.42 -6.41 -0.37
N GLU A 288 -17.88 -5.35 -1.02
CA GLU A 288 -18.94 -5.43 -2.02
C GLU A 288 -18.38 -5.35 -3.43
N ILE A 289 -18.82 -6.27 -4.26
CA ILE A 289 -18.50 -6.35 -5.68
C ILE A 289 -19.82 -6.29 -6.45
N PHE A 290 -19.87 -5.41 -7.45
CA PHE A 290 -21.02 -5.32 -8.35
C PHE A 290 -20.56 -5.41 -9.81
N ARG A 291 -21.24 -6.23 -10.60
CA ARG A 291 -21.02 -6.33 -12.04
C ARG A 291 -22.31 -6.05 -12.82
N ASP A 292 -22.21 -5.17 -13.80
CA ASP A 292 -23.28 -4.94 -14.77
C ASP A 292 -23.09 -5.83 -16.00
N LYS A 293 -23.86 -6.92 -16.06
CA LYS A 293 -23.84 -7.91 -17.16
C LYS A 293 -24.61 -7.44 -18.40
N LEU A 294 -25.12 -6.21 -18.41
CA LEU A 294 -25.70 -5.58 -19.61
C LEU A 294 -24.63 -4.95 -20.50
N ILE A 295 -23.41 -4.78 -19.98
CA ILE A 295 -22.25 -4.31 -20.75
C ILE A 295 -21.60 -5.52 -21.44
N ALA A 296 -21.00 -5.30 -22.63
CA ALA A 296 -20.36 -6.36 -23.39
C ALA A 296 -19.25 -7.07 -22.59
N ASP A 297 -19.15 -8.39 -22.73
CA ASP A 297 -18.16 -9.19 -22.00
C ASP A 297 -16.71 -8.75 -22.30
N ASP A 298 -15.84 -8.82 -21.28
CA ASP A 298 -14.39 -8.73 -21.48
C ASP A 298 -13.80 -10.11 -21.72
N VAL A 299 -13.38 -10.36 -22.97
CA VAL A 299 -12.74 -11.62 -23.40
C VAL A 299 -11.24 -11.69 -23.08
N SER A 300 -10.70 -10.72 -22.34
CA SER A 300 -9.29 -10.73 -21.92
C SER A 300 -9.01 -11.86 -20.92
N THR A 301 -7.84 -12.46 -21.01
CA THR A 301 -7.42 -13.50 -20.07
C THR A 301 -6.99 -12.85 -18.75
N LYS A 302 -7.63 -13.23 -17.65
CA LYS A 302 -7.20 -12.84 -16.30
C LYS A 302 -6.05 -13.73 -15.84
N LYS A 303 -5.07 -13.12 -15.18
CA LYS A 303 -3.96 -13.85 -14.54
C LYS A 303 -4.50 -14.79 -13.46
N MET A 304 -3.96 -16.00 -13.39
CA MET A 304 -4.17 -16.88 -12.24
C MET A 304 -3.48 -16.31 -11.00
N TYR A 305 -3.92 -16.68 -9.80
CA TYR A 305 -3.37 -16.12 -8.56
C TYR A 305 -1.87 -16.41 -8.38
N SER A 306 -1.40 -17.59 -8.78
CA SER A 306 0.03 -17.93 -8.84
C SER A 306 0.80 -16.98 -9.76
N GLU A 307 0.27 -16.68 -10.95
CA GLU A 307 0.88 -15.74 -11.89
C GLU A 307 0.85 -14.30 -11.35
N ALA A 308 -0.27 -13.89 -10.74
CA ALA A 308 -0.41 -12.56 -10.16
C ALA A 308 0.65 -12.31 -9.09
N ILE A 309 0.87 -13.25 -8.16
CA ILE A 309 1.93 -13.17 -7.15
C ILE A 309 3.32 -13.24 -7.82
N ARG A 310 3.55 -14.21 -8.71
CA ARG A 310 4.83 -14.39 -9.41
C ARG A 310 5.29 -13.16 -10.18
N THR A 311 4.37 -12.35 -10.69
CA THR A 311 4.67 -11.19 -11.56
C THR A 311 4.69 -9.85 -10.83
N ILE A 312 4.61 -9.84 -9.50
CA ILE A 312 4.85 -8.64 -8.68
C ILE A 312 6.26 -8.09 -9.01
N PRO A 313 6.43 -6.78 -9.26
CA PRO A 313 7.68 -6.21 -9.78
C PRO A 313 8.75 -5.98 -8.70
N PHE A 314 8.59 -6.56 -7.52
CA PHE A 314 9.48 -6.49 -6.38
C PHE A 314 9.43 -7.82 -5.61
N ASP A 315 10.45 -8.08 -4.82
CA ASP A 315 10.56 -9.31 -4.04
C ASP A 315 9.62 -9.22 -2.83
N LEU A 316 8.58 -10.04 -2.78
CA LEU A 316 7.58 -10.08 -1.72
C LEU A 316 7.67 -11.41 -0.97
N THR A 317 7.71 -11.35 0.36
CA THR A 317 7.63 -12.53 1.23
C THR A 317 6.75 -12.26 2.44
N ILE A 318 5.59 -12.90 2.51
CA ILE A 318 4.73 -12.87 3.70
C ILE A 318 4.48 -14.31 4.14
N ASP A 319 4.88 -14.65 5.37
CA ASP A 319 4.79 -16.04 5.85
C ASP A 319 3.33 -16.44 6.11
N SER A 320 2.56 -15.54 6.73
CA SER A 320 1.16 -15.75 7.05
C SER A 320 0.32 -14.50 6.81
N VAL A 321 -0.83 -14.66 6.16
CA VAL A 321 -1.90 -13.65 6.12
C VAL A 321 -3.12 -14.23 6.82
N LEU A 322 -3.60 -13.53 7.85
CA LEU A 322 -4.78 -13.88 8.63
C LEU A 322 -5.92 -12.93 8.27
N ILE A 323 -7.08 -13.47 7.91
CA ILE A 323 -8.30 -12.70 7.69
C ILE A 323 -9.28 -13.08 8.79
N HIS A 324 -9.79 -12.09 9.50
CA HIS A 324 -10.76 -12.27 10.59
C HIS A 324 -12.09 -11.61 10.27
N GLU A 325 -13.18 -12.36 10.40
CA GLU A 325 -14.55 -11.87 10.28
C GLU A 325 -14.86 -11.07 9.02
N ALA A 326 -14.43 -11.57 7.86
CA ALA A 326 -14.72 -10.96 6.58
C ALA A 326 -16.21 -11.09 6.19
N TYR A 327 -16.70 -10.06 5.49
CA TYR A 327 -17.95 -10.07 4.75
C TYR A 327 -17.69 -9.80 3.28
N ILE A 328 -18.22 -10.65 2.39
CA ILE A 328 -18.07 -10.50 0.95
C ILE A 328 -19.45 -10.61 0.31
N LYS A 329 -19.84 -9.64 -0.51
CA LYS A 329 -21.08 -9.66 -1.29
C LYS A 329 -20.79 -9.48 -2.75
N TYR A 330 -21.25 -10.42 -3.58
CA TYR A 330 -21.15 -10.33 -5.03
C TYR A 330 -22.54 -10.13 -5.63
N THR A 331 -22.71 -9.11 -6.47
CA THR A 331 -23.98 -8.78 -7.12
C THR A 331 -23.81 -8.68 -8.63
N GLU A 332 -24.68 -9.35 -9.39
CA GLU A 332 -24.75 -9.22 -10.85
C GLU A 332 -26.08 -8.63 -11.29
N LYS A 333 -26.03 -7.64 -12.18
CA LYS A 333 -27.21 -7.09 -12.85
C LYS A 333 -27.28 -7.61 -14.28
N VAL A 334 -28.24 -8.48 -14.57
CA VAL A 334 -28.43 -9.05 -15.93
C VAL A 334 -29.67 -8.49 -16.66
N THR A 335 -30.50 -7.68 -15.99
CA THR A 335 -31.68 -7.04 -16.59
C THR A 335 -31.76 -5.57 -16.20
N VAL A 336 -32.32 -4.72 -17.07
CA VAL A 336 -32.48 -3.28 -16.81
C VAL A 336 -33.39 -3.01 -15.62
N ASN A 337 -34.44 -3.83 -15.45
CA ASN A 337 -35.58 -3.57 -14.57
C ASN A 337 -35.41 -4.05 -13.11
N ASN A 338 -34.21 -4.46 -12.68
CA ASN A 338 -33.93 -4.82 -11.29
C ASN A 338 -32.55 -4.33 -10.83
N ASN A 339 -32.29 -4.47 -9.53
CA ASN A 339 -31.03 -4.07 -8.89
C ASN A 339 -29.94 -5.17 -8.94
N GLY A 340 -30.17 -6.25 -9.70
CA GLY A 340 -29.31 -7.43 -9.74
C GLY A 340 -29.61 -8.48 -8.67
N GLY A 341 -29.03 -9.66 -8.86
CA GLY A 341 -29.03 -10.76 -7.90
C GLY A 341 -27.70 -10.88 -7.17
N SER A 342 -27.74 -11.26 -5.89
CA SER A 342 -26.55 -11.30 -5.05
C SER A 342 -26.38 -12.60 -4.28
N ILE A 343 -25.12 -12.97 -4.07
CA ILE A 343 -24.68 -13.92 -3.06
C ILE A 343 -23.76 -13.26 -2.04
N ASP A 344 -23.68 -13.82 -0.84
CA ASP A 344 -22.78 -13.33 0.20
C ASP A 344 -22.14 -14.44 1.04
N PHE A 345 -21.01 -14.05 1.63
CA PHE A 345 -20.25 -14.80 2.61
C PHE A 345 -20.05 -13.91 3.83
N SER A 346 -20.27 -14.44 5.02
CA SER A 346 -20.16 -13.73 6.30
C SER A 346 -19.37 -14.55 7.30
N LYS A 347 -18.84 -13.86 8.33
CA LYS A 347 -17.97 -14.46 9.35
C LYS A 347 -16.87 -15.31 8.71
N LEU A 348 -16.29 -14.81 7.62
CA LEU A 348 -15.29 -15.54 6.87
C LEU A 348 -13.92 -15.33 7.52
N TYR A 349 -13.24 -16.43 7.76
CA TYR A 349 -11.88 -16.49 8.30
C TYR A 349 -10.99 -17.16 7.26
N ALA A 350 -9.77 -16.68 7.10
CA ALA A 350 -8.79 -17.33 6.22
C ALA A 350 -7.39 -17.27 6.82
N ASN A 351 -6.69 -18.39 6.78
CA ASN A 351 -5.27 -18.49 7.06
C ASN A 351 -4.54 -18.78 5.74
N ILE A 352 -3.76 -17.83 5.26
CA ILE A 352 -3.03 -17.93 4.00
C ILE A 352 -1.54 -18.03 4.31
N ALA A 353 -0.93 -19.19 4.06
CA ALA A 353 0.50 -19.38 4.25
C ALA A 353 1.26 -19.10 2.94
N ASN A 354 2.48 -18.61 3.07
CA ASN A 354 3.47 -18.48 1.99
C ASN A 354 3.02 -17.59 0.81
N VAL A 355 2.60 -16.36 1.08
CA VAL A 355 2.33 -15.36 0.03
C VAL A 355 3.66 -14.74 -0.41
N SER A 356 4.28 -15.33 -1.43
CA SER A 356 5.62 -14.91 -1.85
C SER A 356 5.91 -15.19 -3.32
N ASN A 357 6.69 -14.31 -3.95
CA ASN A 357 7.32 -14.58 -5.25
C ASN A 357 8.82 -14.94 -5.14
N THR A 358 9.36 -15.02 -3.92
CA THR A 358 10.76 -15.36 -3.65
C THR A 358 10.92 -16.84 -3.28
N TYR A 359 9.91 -17.44 -2.65
CA TYR A 359 9.88 -18.87 -2.30
C TYR A 359 10.06 -19.80 -3.50
N LYS A 360 10.75 -20.92 -3.26
CA LYS A 360 11.07 -21.93 -4.25
C LYS A 360 10.22 -23.18 -4.02
N SER A 361 9.96 -23.91 -5.10
CA SER A 361 9.33 -25.22 -5.04
C SER A 361 10.15 -26.14 -4.11
N PRO A 362 9.50 -26.96 -3.25
CA PRO A 362 8.09 -27.33 -3.26
C PRO A 362 7.17 -26.45 -2.40
N ASN A 363 7.62 -25.28 -1.91
CA ASN A 363 6.79 -24.43 -1.06
C ASN A 363 5.60 -23.87 -1.84
N LYS A 364 4.39 -24.15 -1.36
CA LYS A 364 3.12 -23.71 -1.95
C LYS A 364 2.50 -22.59 -1.13
N THR A 365 1.76 -21.71 -1.80
CA THR A 365 0.76 -20.88 -1.13
C THR A 365 -0.45 -21.75 -0.82
N THR A 366 -0.90 -21.73 0.42
CA THR A 366 -2.05 -22.53 0.89
C THR A 366 -3.03 -21.63 1.65
N LEU A 367 -4.31 -21.84 1.44
CA LEU A 367 -5.40 -21.12 2.09
C LEU A 367 -6.30 -22.14 2.79
N ASP A 368 -6.50 -21.95 4.09
CA ASP A 368 -7.53 -22.61 4.89
C ASP A 368 -8.60 -21.55 5.18
N ILE A 369 -9.82 -21.77 4.69
CA ILE A 369 -10.91 -20.81 4.70
C ILE A 369 -12.12 -21.44 5.37
N ALA A 370 -12.77 -20.71 6.26
CA ALA A 370 -14.05 -21.10 6.84
C ALA A 370 -14.99 -19.91 6.90
N GLY A 371 -16.30 -20.14 6.82
CA GLY A 371 -17.27 -19.05 6.94
C GLY A 371 -18.70 -19.52 6.82
N ILE A 372 -19.59 -18.55 6.57
CA ILE A 372 -21.02 -18.78 6.40
C ILE A 372 -21.44 -18.24 5.04
N PHE A 373 -21.95 -19.12 4.17
CA PHE A 373 -22.54 -18.78 2.88
C PHE A 373 -24.03 -18.50 3.03
N MET A 374 -24.54 -17.46 2.35
CA MET A 374 -25.97 -17.14 2.21
C MET A 374 -26.76 -17.25 3.51
N GLU A 375 -26.24 -16.64 4.58
CA GLU A 375 -26.81 -16.70 5.94
C GLU A 375 -27.15 -18.12 6.44
N GLY A 376 -26.34 -18.66 7.35
CA GLY A 376 -26.65 -19.92 8.04
C GLY A 376 -26.26 -21.20 7.30
N THR A 377 -25.40 -21.12 6.27
CA THR A 377 -24.77 -22.30 5.65
C THR A 377 -23.26 -22.29 5.92
N PRO A 378 -22.78 -22.95 6.99
CA PRO A 378 -21.35 -23.07 7.24
C PRO A 378 -20.63 -23.78 6.08
N PHE A 379 -19.41 -23.35 5.80
CA PHE A 379 -18.53 -24.03 4.85
C PHE A 379 -17.08 -23.97 5.33
N LYS A 380 -16.27 -24.90 4.83
CA LYS A 380 -14.81 -24.81 4.83
C LYS A 380 -14.27 -25.04 3.43
N ALA A 381 -13.12 -24.46 3.14
CA ALA A 381 -12.43 -24.63 1.88
C ALA A 381 -10.92 -24.64 2.07
N ASP A 382 -10.27 -25.54 1.35
CA ASP A 382 -8.82 -25.65 1.22
C ASP A 382 -8.43 -25.25 -0.20
N TRP A 383 -7.42 -24.41 -0.35
CA TRP A 383 -6.93 -24.03 -1.66
C TRP A 383 -5.41 -23.97 -1.66
N ALA A 384 -4.77 -24.58 -2.66
CA ALA A 384 -3.32 -24.56 -2.77
C ALA A 384 -2.85 -24.38 -4.21
N PHE A 385 -1.73 -23.67 -4.37
CA PHE A 385 -1.02 -23.52 -5.63
C PHE A 385 0.48 -23.26 -5.41
N ASP A 386 1.32 -23.61 -6.39
CA ASP A 386 2.76 -23.30 -6.39
C ASP A 386 3.01 -22.07 -7.28
N VAL A 387 3.50 -20.98 -6.70
CA VAL A 387 3.84 -19.75 -7.44
C VAL A 387 4.90 -20.01 -8.51
N ASN A 388 5.77 -21.01 -8.31
CA ASN A 388 6.81 -21.41 -9.28
C ASN A 388 6.25 -22.22 -10.46
N ASN A 389 5.04 -22.78 -10.36
CA ASN A 389 4.42 -23.56 -11.43
C ASN A 389 3.90 -22.64 -12.55
N LYS A 390 4.55 -22.70 -13.72
CA LYS A 390 4.21 -21.89 -14.91
C LYS A 390 2.93 -22.33 -15.64
N SER A 391 2.41 -23.52 -15.35
CA SER A 391 1.08 -23.92 -15.79
C SER A 391 -0.02 -23.40 -14.86
N ASP A 392 0.35 -22.79 -13.73
CA ASP A 392 -0.58 -22.20 -12.76
C ASP A 392 -1.59 -23.21 -12.21
N SER A 393 -1.14 -24.45 -11.98
CA SER A 393 -1.98 -25.48 -11.39
C SER A 393 -2.36 -25.15 -9.95
N PHE A 394 -3.63 -25.36 -9.63
CA PHE A 394 -4.19 -25.18 -8.30
C PHE A 394 -5.21 -26.28 -8.00
N VAL A 395 -5.43 -26.55 -6.72
CA VAL A 395 -6.53 -27.39 -6.25
C VAL A 395 -7.32 -26.61 -5.22
N PHE A 396 -8.62 -26.45 -5.46
CA PHE A 396 -9.59 -25.85 -4.55
C PHE A 396 -10.60 -26.90 -4.13
N ALA A 397 -10.73 -27.19 -2.85
CA ALA A 397 -11.70 -28.10 -2.28
C ALA A 397 -12.59 -27.35 -1.30
N MET A 398 -13.89 -27.60 -1.31
CA MET A 398 -14.86 -26.98 -0.41
C MET A 398 -15.87 -28.01 0.06
N ASP A 399 -16.15 -27.99 1.36
CA ASP A 399 -17.29 -28.66 1.96
C ASP A 399 -18.26 -27.63 2.55
N MET A 400 -19.54 -27.81 2.26
CA MET A 400 -20.59 -26.93 2.72
C MET A 400 -21.67 -27.75 3.39
N ASP A 401 -22.12 -27.27 4.55
CA ASP A 401 -23.18 -27.88 5.34
C ASP A 401 -24.56 -27.62 4.71
N GLN A 402 -25.61 -27.90 5.47
CA GLN A 402 -26.98 -27.80 5.01
C GLN A 402 -27.32 -26.39 4.48
N LEU A 403 -27.62 -26.30 3.18
CA LEU A 403 -28.10 -25.09 2.51
C LEU A 403 -29.60 -25.17 2.28
N GLU A 404 -30.35 -24.22 2.83
CA GLU A 404 -31.73 -23.98 2.41
C GLU A 404 -31.73 -23.30 1.04
N LEU A 405 -32.21 -24.00 0.01
CA LEU A 405 -32.14 -23.55 -1.38
C LEU A 405 -32.98 -22.29 -1.65
N SER A 406 -33.92 -21.96 -0.76
CA SER A 406 -34.68 -20.73 -0.84
C SER A 406 -33.78 -19.49 -0.72
N LYS A 407 -32.65 -19.60 -0.01
CA LYS A 407 -31.74 -18.47 0.27
C LYS A 407 -30.99 -18.02 -0.97
N ILE A 408 -30.58 -18.94 -1.84
CA ILE A 408 -29.90 -18.60 -3.10
C ILE A 408 -30.81 -17.94 -4.15
N ASN A 409 -32.12 -17.86 -3.90
CA ASN A 409 -33.05 -17.16 -4.78
C ASN A 409 -32.80 -15.65 -4.87
N THR A 410 -32.07 -15.07 -3.91
CA THR A 410 -31.55 -13.70 -4.03
C THR A 410 -30.67 -13.51 -5.26
N PHE A 411 -30.05 -14.57 -5.75
CA PHE A 411 -29.25 -14.59 -6.98
C PHE A 411 -30.03 -15.20 -8.15
N THR A 412 -30.61 -16.40 -7.98
CA THR A 412 -31.15 -17.16 -9.11
C THR A 412 -32.45 -16.58 -9.68
N GLU A 413 -33.33 -16.00 -8.86
CA GLU A 413 -34.56 -15.39 -9.37
C GLU A 413 -34.30 -14.17 -10.26
N PRO A 414 -33.57 -13.13 -9.81
CA PRO A 414 -33.32 -11.96 -10.63
C PRO A 414 -32.45 -12.27 -11.85
N ASN A 415 -31.47 -13.20 -11.74
CA ASN A 415 -30.47 -13.43 -12.77
C ASN A 415 -30.81 -14.56 -13.74
N LEU A 416 -31.33 -15.68 -13.23
CA LEU A 416 -31.61 -16.88 -14.03
C LEU A 416 -33.10 -17.06 -14.31
N LYS A 417 -33.97 -16.28 -13.67
CA LYS A 417 -35.42 -16.52 -13.64
C LYS A 417 -35.74 -17.93 -13.15
N VAL A 418 -35.01 -18.38 -12.14
CA VAL A 418 -35.21 -19.70 -11.51
C VAL A 418 -35.38 -19.52 -10.02
N LYS A 419 -36.42 -20.14 -9.48
CA LYS A 419 -36.66 -20.28 -8.05
C LYS A 419 -36.35 -21.71 -7.62
N LEU A 420 -35.60 -21.85 -6.54
CA LEU A 420 -35.19 -23.12 -5.95
C LEU A 420 -35.83 -23.27 -4.57
N GLU A 421 -36.36 -24.46 -4.31
CA GLU A 421 -36.95 -24.87 -3.03
C GLU A 421 -36.36 -26.23 -2.63
N GLY A 422 -36.41 -26.54 -1.33
CA GLY A 422 -35.78 -27.73 -0.75
C GLY A 422 -34.51 -27.39 0.03
N GLN A 423 -33.72 -28.41 0.35
CA GLN A 423 -32.48 -28.25 1.10
C GLN A 423 -31.42 -29.24 0.64
N THR A 424 -30.16 -28.80 0.66
CA THR A 424 -29.02 -29.74 0.62
C THR A 424 -28.67 -30.16 2.04
N LYS A 425 -28.24 -31.40 2.24
CA LYS A 425 -27.66 -31.87 3.51
C LYS A 425 -26.15 -31.60 3.59
N LYS A 426 -25.47 -31.79 2.46
CA LYS A 426 -24.02 -31.61 2.33
C LYS A 426 -23.68 -31.39 0.86
N ILE A 427 -22.74 -30.49 0.60
CA ILE A 427 -22.15 -30.25 -0.73
C ILE A 427 -20.65 -30.43 -0.61
N PHE A 428 -20.06 -31.21 -1.51
CA PHE A 428 -18.61 -31.29 -1.71
C PHE A 428 -18.26 -30.85 -3.12
N TYR A 429 -17.21 -30.07 -3.24
CA TYR A 429 -16.77 -29.51 -4.49
C TYR A 429 -15.25 -29.47 -4.54
N THR A 430 -14.65 -30.12 -5.53
CA THR A 430 -13.21 -30.01 -5.80
C THR A 430 -12.97 -29.54 -7.23
N ILE A 431 -12.16 -28.50 -7.39
CA ILE A 431 -11.63 -28.05 -8.67
C ILE A 431 -10.13 -28.38 -8.70
N ASP A 432 -9.73 -29.21 -9.66
CA ASP A 432 -8.34 -29.30 -10.12
C ASP A 432 -8.23 -28.46 -11.40
N GLY A 433 -7.49 -27.35 -11.34
CA GLY A 433 -7.46 -26.36 -12.40
C GLY A 433 -6.06 -25.88 -12.72
N ASN A 434 -5.90 -25.30 -13.91
CA ASN A 434 -4.70 -24.60 -14.34
C ASN A 434 -5.07 -23.46 -15.31
N ASN A 435 -4.08 -22.80 -15.92
CA ASN A 435 -4.32 -21.67 -16.83
C ASN A 435 -5.04 -22.00 -18.16
N THR A 436 -5.34 -23.27 -18.45
CA THR A 436 -5.99 -23.70 -19.71
C THR A 436 -7.18 -24.63 -19.53
N ARG A 437 -7.29 -25.34 -18.40
CA ARG A 437 -8.36 -26.32 -18.14
C ARG A 437 -8.70 -26.41 -16.65
N SER A 438 -9.90 -26.91 -16.36
CA SER A 438 -10.28 -27.37 -15.03
C SER A 438 -11.09 -28.66 -15.12
N THR A 439 -10.99 -29.48 -14.08
CA THR A 439 -11.84 -30.64 -13.82
C THR A 439 -12.54 -30.42 -12.49
N ILE A 440 -13.82 -30.75 -12.44
CA ILE A 440 -14.69 -30.42 -11.32
C ILE A 440 -15.36 -31.71 -10.84
N ASP A 441 -15.09 -32.06 -9.59
CA ASP A 441 -15.79 -33.12 -8.87
C ASP A 441 -16.81 -32.49 -7.93
N PHE A 442 -18.09 -32.61 -8.27
CA PHE A 442 -19.21 -32.06 -7.49
C PHE A 442 -20.10 -33.18 -6.97
N LYS A 443 -20.30 -33.23 -5.66
CA LYS A 443 -21.22 -34.15 -5.00
C LYS A 443 -22.18 -33.37 -4.12
N VAL A 444 -23.46 -33.70 -4.18
CA VAL A 444 -24.48 -33.04 -3.37
C VAL A 444 -25.49 -34.05 -2.87
N ASN A 445 -25.72 -34.04 -1.56
CA ASN A 445 -26.83 -34.73 -0.93
C ASN A 445 -27.95 -33.72 -0.70
N TYR A 446 -29.16 -33.99 -1.19
CA TYR A 446 -30.29 -33.06 -1.09
C TYR A 446 -31.63 -33.78 -0.96
N ASP A 447 -32.59 -33.09 -0.33
CA ASP A 447 -33.97 -33.51 -0.16
C ASP A 447 -34.92 -32.44 -0.69
N ASP A 448 -36.07 -32.89 -1.19
CA ASP A 448 -37.21 -32.07 -1.62
C ASP A 448 -36.85 -30.95 -2.61
N LEU A 449 -35.86 -31.21 -3.48
CA LEU A 449 -35.46 -30.27 -4.53
C LEU A 449 -36.62 -30.02 -5.48
N LYS A 450 -36.97 -28.75 -5.66
CA LYS A 450 -37.94 -28.28 -6.65
C LYS A 450 -37.40 -27.06 -7.37
N ILE A 451 -37.46 -27.12 -8.70
CA ILE A 451 -37.00 -26.08 -9.61
C ILE A 451 -38.20 -25.43 -10.28
N SER A 452 -38.43 -24.15 -10.02
CA SER A 452 -39.48 -23.38 -10.67
C SER A 452 -38.87 -22.36 -11.64
N VAL A 453 -39.02 -22.60 -12.94
CA VAL A 453 -38.61 -21.66 -13.99
C VAL A 453 -39.66 -20.55 -14.07
N LEU A 454 -39.26 -19.30 -13.97
CA LEU A 454 -40.15 -18.14 -13.99
C LEU A 454 -40.34 -17.63 -15.43
N ARG A 455 -41.47 -16.97 -15.69
CA ARG A 455 -41.74 -16.33 -16.99
C ARG A 455 -40.77 -15.17 -17.22
N LYS A 456 -40.52 -14.86 -18.50
CA LYS A 456 -39.67 -13.71 -18.91
C LYS A 456 -40.20 -12.38 -18.36
N GLU A 457 -41.53 -12.24 -18.30
CA GLU A 457 -42.23 -11.08 -17.76
C GLU A 457 -42.92 -11.44 -16.43
N GLY A 458 -42.38 -10.93 -15.32
CA GLY A 458 -42.94 -11.08 -13.97
C GLY A 458 -42.34 -12.21 -13.13
N LYS A 459 -42.94 -12.45 -11.96
CA LYS A 459 -42.53 -13.49 -10.98
C LYS A 459 -43.37 -14.77 -11.07
N LYS A 460 -44.24 -14.89 -12.08
CA LYS A 460 -45.12 -16.05 -12.24
C LYS A 460 -44.33 -17.22 -12.82
N GLU A 461 -44.63 -18.42 -12.33
CA GLU A 461 -44.02 -19.65 -12.81
C GLU A 461 -44.39 -19.94 -14.28
N ASN A 462 -43.40 -20.41 -15.04
CA ASN A 462 -43.54 -21.06 -16.33
C ASN A 462 -43.64 -22.58 -16.10
N TRP A 463 -44.86 -23.02 -15.77
CA TRP A 463 -45.15 -24.38 -15.36
C TRP A 463 -44.68 -25.46 -16.33
N LEU A 464 -44.67 -25.19 -17.65
CA LEU A 464 -44.17 -26.14 -18.67
C LEU A 464 -42.66 -26.37 -18.55
N LEU A 465 -41.87 -25.29 -18.45
CA LEU A 465 -40.41 -25.40 -18.31
C LEU A 465 -40.03 -25.95 -16.93
N SER A 466 -40.75 -25.57 -15.87
CA SER A 466 -40.59 -26.17 -14.55
C SER A 466 -40.86 -27.68 -14.56
N ALA A 467 -41.94 -28.13 -15.23
CA ALA A 467 -42.27 -29.55 -15.31
C ALA A 467 -41.18 -30.35 -16.02
N VAL A 468 -40.58 -29.80 -17.09
CA VAL A 468 -39.44 -30.43 -17.79
C VAL A 468 -38.21 -30.46 -16.89
N ALA A 469 -37.86 -29.35 -16.23
CA ALA A 469 -36.69 -29.30 -15.34
C ALA A 469 -36.79 -30.33 -14.19
N ASN A 470 -37.95 -30.46 -13.55
CA ASN A 470 -38.17 -31.43 -12.46
C ASN A 470 -38.35 -32.88 -12.94
N LEU A 471 -38.53 -33.14 -14.25
CA LEU A 471 -38.60 -34.50 -14.79
C LEU A 471 -37.21 -35.14 -14.92
N PHE A 472 -36.20 -34.32 -15.17
CA PHE A 472 -34.80 -34.74 -15.30
C PHE A 472 -34.00 -34.65 -13.99
N VAL A 473 -34.59 -34.07 -12.94
CA VAL A 473 -33.95 -33.89 -11.63
C VAL A 473 -34.75 -34.65 -10.58
N SER A 474 -34.13 -35.65 -9.94
CA SER A 474 -34.75 -36.34 -8.81
C SER A 474 -35.05 -35.37 -7.68
N LYS A 475 -36.13 -35.58 -6.92
CA LYS A 475 -36.44 -34.77 -5.73
C LYS A 475 -35.45 -34.99 -4.58
N THR A 476 -34.86 -36.18 -4.51
CA THR A 476 -33.91 -36.58 -3.47
C THR A 476 -32.73 -37.31 -4.12
N SER A 477 -31.51 -36.99 -3.71
CA SER A 477 -30.31 -37.72 -4.12
C SER A 477 -30.33 -39.16 -3.56
N LYS A 478 -30.02 -40.17 -4.37
CA LYS A 478 -30.11 -41.60 -4.00
C LYS A 478 -28.80 -42.25 -3.54
N ASP A 479 -27.81 -41.46 -3.13
CA ASP A 479 -26.46 -41.97 -2.90
C ASP A 479 -26.28 -42.61 -1.50
N ASP A 480 -25.49 -43.70 -1.44
CA ASP A 480 -25.12 -44.41 -0.20
C ASP A 480 -24.33 -43.45 0.72
N PRO A 481 -24.74 -43.27 1.99
CA PRO A 481 -24.00 -42.47 2.97
C PRO A 481 -22.51 -42.82 3.10
N ARG A 482 -22.10 -44.03 2.67
CA ARG A 482 -20.72 -44.54 2.70
C ARG A 482 -19.88 -44.17 1.46
N GLN A 483 -20.44 -43.48 0.47
CA GLN A 483 -19.72 -42.93 -0.70
C GLN A 483 -19.46 -41.42 -0.60
N PHE A 484 -19.79 -40.83 0.56
CA PHE A 484 -19.54 -39.44 0.93
C PHE A 484 -18.31 -39.31 1.82
#